data_AF-A0A9Q0ZTK6-F1
#
_entry.id   AF-A0A9Q0ZTK6-F1
#
_cell.length_a   1.000
_cell.length_b   1.000
_cell.length_c   1.000
_cell.angle_alpha   90.00
_cell.angle_beta   90.00
_cell.angle_gamma   90.00
#
_symmetry.space_group_name_H-M   'P 1'
#
loop_
_entity.id
_entity.type
_entity.pdbx_description
1 polymer ?
#
loop_
_entity_poly.entity_id
_entity_poly.type
_entity_poly.pdbx_seq_one_letter_code
_entity_poly.pdbx_strand_id
1 'polypeptide(L)'
;MGGIFEYFVVCGLGSEMRTMDGNKGYHGMRVLYLPFLLDQYPLGILRTAMEELFALCFSLAGSSKPLWDVISYMVSNVPLPTPGKDLVLFAIENCLLSVEAPPKDGLPHVEISFQPLVQCLDVDNLLKLLTAVLLERRILLCSNKYLSEPC
;
A
#
# COMPACT_ATOMS: atom_id res chain seq x y z
N MET A 1 -11.63 17.12 10.36
CA MET A 1 -11.37 15.72 10.77
C MET A 1 -10.74 15.06 9.56
N GLY A 2 -9.57 14.42 9.70
CA GLY A 2 -8.90 13.74 8.58
C GLY A 2 -9.44 12.31 8.40
N GLY A 3 -9.52 11.84 7.16
CA GLY A 3 -9.84 10.45 6.83
C GLY A 3 -8.59 9.57 6.77
N ILE A 4 -8.77 8.24 6.77
CA ILE A 4 -7.67 7.28 6.54
C ILE A 4 -7.14 7.36 5.12
N PHE A 5 -8.03 7.60 4.16
CA PHE A 5 -7.69 7.62 2.75
C PHE A 5 -7.94 9.03 2.26
N GLU A 6 -6.90 9.86 2.17
CA GLU A 6 -7.09 11.26 1.77
C GLU A 6 -7.13 11.41 0.24
N TYR A 7 -6.37 10.59 -0.49
CA TYR A 7 -6.36 10.56 -1.95
C TYR A 7 -6.37 9.12 -2.48
N PHE A 8 -7.54 8.64 -2.88
CA PHE A 8 -7.61 7.42 -3.69
C PHE A 8 -7.46 7.79 -5.17
N VAL A 9 -6.23 7.73 -5.68
CA VAL A 9 -5.96 7.90 -7.10
C VAL A 9 -6.09 6.55 -7.79
N VAL A 10 -7.25 6.27 -8.39
CA VAL A 10 -7.26 5.27 -9.47
C VAL A 10 -6.60 5.91 -10.69
N CYS A 11 -5.63 5.18 -11.23
CA CYS A 11 -4.83 5.45 -12.43
C CYS A 11 -3.48 6.12 -12.16
N GLY A 12 -2.43 5.41 -12.59
CA GLY A 12 -1.25 6.08 -13.12
C GLY A 12 -1.70 7.06 -14.21
N LEU A 13 -1.59 8.36 -13.94
CA LEU A 13 -1.60 9.39 -14.97
C LEU A 13 -0.17 9.93 -15.00
N GLY A 14 0.60 9.47 -15.98
CA GLY A 14 2.01 9.84 -16.13
C GLY A 14 2.87 8.76 -16.80
N SER A 15 4.15 9.09 -17.05
CA SER A 15 5.14 8.21 -17.69
C SER A 15 5.42 6.91 -16.93
N GLU A 16 4.98 6.81 -15.67
CA GLU A 16 5.16 5.64 -14.80
C GLU A 16 3.94 4.71 -14.75
N MET A 17 2.90 4.93 -15.57
CA MET A 17 1.85 3.93 -15.77
C MET A 17 2.46 2.58 -16.08
N ARG A 18 1.98 1.52 -15.43
CA ARG A 18 2.34 0.15 -15.77
C ARG A 18 1.10 -0.67 -16.00
N THR A 19 1.10 -1.38 -17.12
CA THR A 19 0.17 -2.48 -17.36
C THR A 19 0.47 -3.63 -16.40
N MET A 20 -0.51 -4.50 -16.17
CA MET A 20 -0.30 -5.76 -15.43
C MET A 20 0.84 -6.60 -16.04
N ASP A 21 1.04 -6.51 -17.35
CA ASP A 21 2.10 -7.21 -18.09
C ASP A 21 3.49 -6.52 -17.95
N GLY A 22 3.61 -5.48 -17.12
CA GLY A 22 4.86 -4.77 -16.86
C GLY A 22 5.24 -3.71 -17.90
N ASN A 23 4.46 -3.57 -18.98
CA ASN A 23 4.69 -2.52 -19.99
C ASN A 23 4.43 -1.14 -19.42
N LYS A 24 5.37 -0.20 -19.62
CA LYS A 24 5.22 1.20 -19.20
C LYS A 24 4.36 2.00 -20.18
N GLY A 25 3.66 3.01 -19.68
CA GLY A 25 2.90 3.99 -20.46
C GLY A 25 1.41 3.67 -20.59
N TYR A 26 0.68 4.56 -21.28
CA TYR A 26 -0.73 4.39 -21.58
C TYR A 26 -0.93 3.58 -22.87
N HIS A 27 -1.59 2.44 -22.76
CA HIS A 27 -1.89 1.50 -23.84
C HIS A 27 -3.39 1.44 -24.19
N GLY A 28 -4.16 2.45 -23.78
CA GLY A 28 -5.61 2.52 -24.01
C GLY A 28 -6.45 1.98 -22.84
N MET A 29 -7.77 2.15 -22.94
CA MET A 29 -8.74 1.77 -21.89
C MET A 29 -9.03 0.27 -21.81
N ARG A 30 -8.53 -0.52 -22.77
CA ARG A 30 -8.72 -1.98 -22.82
C ARG A 30 -7.60 -2.76 -22.12
N VAL A 31 -6.64 -2.05 -21.54
CA VAL A 31 -5.48 -2.63 -20.87
C VAL A 31 -5.65 -2.45 -19.37
N LEU A 32 -5.29 -3.49 -18.62
CA LEU A 32 -5.34 -3.47 -17.17
C LEU A 32 -4.06 -2.84 -16.63
N TYR A 33 -4.22 -1.87 -15.73
CA TYR A 33 -3.11 -1.15 -15.11
C TYR A 33 -2.97 -1.52 -13.64
N LEU A 34 -1.74 -1.41 -13.14
CA LEU A 34 -1.44 -1.64 -11.74
C LEU A 34 -2.10 -0.54 -10.88
N PRO A 35 -2.92 -0.90 -9.88
CA PRO A 35 -3.53 0.07 -8.97
C PRO A 35 -2.48 0.58 -7.97
N PHE A 36 -2.59 1.85 -7.58
CA PHE A 36 -1.77 2.47 -6.54
C PHE A 36 -2.64 3.35 -5.65
N LEU A 37 -2.29 3.45 -4.37
CA LEU A 37 -2.94 4.31 -3.41
C LEU A 37 -1.87 5.20 -2.77
N LEU A 38 -2.12 6.50 -2.77
CA LEU A 38 -1.25 7.48 -2.13
C LEU A 38 -1.91 7.89 -0.82
N ASP A 39 -1.26 7.56 0.29
CA ASP A 39 -1.72 8.00 1.60
C ASP A 39 -0.60 8.66 2.39
N GLN A 40 -0.98 9.59 3.26
CA GLN A 40 -0.04 10.29 4.14
C GLN A 40 0.46 9.40 5.27
N TYR A 41 -0.30 8.37 5.64
CA TYR A 41 0.04 7.46 6.71
C TYR A 41 0.54 6.13 6.13
N PRO A 42 1.72 5.64 6.55
CA PRO A 42 2.06 4.25 6.33
C PRO A 42 1.11 3.45 7.21
N LEU A 43 0.05 2.90 6.60
CA LEU A 43 -0.91 2.01 7.24
C LEU A 43 -0.90 0.65 6.54
N GLY A 44 -0.69 -0.43 7.28
CA GLY A 44 -0.58 -1.79 6.72
C GLY A 44 -1.87 -2.23 6.07
N ILE A 45 -3.00 -1.65 6.52
CA ILE A 45 -4.33 -1.87 5.98
C ILE A 45 -4.47 -1.41 4.52
N LEU A 46 -3.63 -0.47 4.06
CA LEU A 46 -3.66 0.01 2.68
C LEU A 46 -3.40 -1.13 1.69
N ARG A 47 -2.44 -2.01 2.01
CA ARG A 47 -2.11 -3.16 1.17
C ARG A 47 -3.30 -4.11 1.07
N THR A 48 -3.87 -4.50 2.20
CA THR A 48 -5.03 -5.41 2.23
C THR A 48 -6.24 -4.77 1.54
N ALA A 49 -6.50 -3.49 1.77
CA ALA A 49 -7.58 -2.77 1.11
C ALA A 49 -7.40 -2.69 -0.42
N MET A 50 -6.17 -2.48 -0.90
CA MET A 50 -5.84 -2.53 -2.33
C MET A 50 -6.03 -3.93 -2.91
N GLU A 51 -5.62 -4.99 -2.20
CA GLU A 51 -5.81 -6.38 -2.62
C GLU A 51 -7.29 -6.74 -2.74
N GLU A 52 -8.13 -6.31 -1.79
CA GLU A 52 -9.57 -6.51 -1.84
C GLU A 52 -10.22 -5.72 -2.99
N LEU A 53 -9.88 -4.44 -3.17
CA LEU A 53 -10.38 -3.65 -4.31
C LEU A 53 -9.95 -4.25 -5.64
N PHE A 54 -8.72 -4.77 -5.72
CA PHE A 54 -8.23 -5.50 -6.88
C PHE A 54 -9.08 -6.76 -7.11
N ALA A 55 -9.27 -7.60 -6.10
CA ALA A 55 -10.08 -8.81 -6.21
C ALA A 55 -11.52 -8.50 -6.67
N LEU A 56 -12.11 -7.41 -6.18
CA LEU A 56 -13.44 -6.95 -6.62
C LEU A 56 -13.50 -6.53 -8.09
N CYS A 57 -12.44 -5.89 -8.61
CA CYS A 57 -12.36 -5.53 -10.04
C CYS A 57 -12.46 -6.76 -10.96
N PHE A 58 -11.97 -7.93 -10.50
CA PHE A 58 -11.87 -9.15 -11.29
C PHE A 58 -12.81 -10.26 -10.85
N SER A 59 -13.70 -9.98 -9.89
CA SER A 59 -14.70 -10.94 -9.42
C SER A 59 -15.66 -11.32 -10.54
N LEU A 60 -15.84 -12.61 -10.78
CA LEU A 60 -16.87 -13.15 -11.71
C LEU A 60 -18.30 -12.79 -11.27
N ALA A 61 -18.53 -12.61 -9.98
CA ALA A 61 -19.80 -12.17 -9.41
C ALA A 61 -19.97 -10.64 -9.48
N GLY A 62 -18.92 -9.91 -9.86
CA GLY A 62 -18.86 -8.46 -9.76
C GLY A 62 -18.85 -7.95 -8.31
N SER A 63 -19.08 -6.66 -8.17
CA SER A 63 -19.27 -5.94 -6.90
C SER A 63 -20.76 -5.64 -6.72
N SER A 64 -21.27 -5.69 -5.48
CA SER A 64 -22.69 -5.43 -5.19
C SER A 64 -23.07 -3.96 -5.47
N LYS A 65 -22.07 -3.08 -5.44
CA LYS A 65 -22.15 -1.65 -5.78
C LYS A 65 -21.12 -1.30 -6.84
N PRO A 66 -21.30 -0.21 -7.60
CA PRO A 66 -20.23 0.35 -8.42
C PRO A 66 -18.94 0.50 -7.61
N LEU A 67 -17.80 0.08 -8.19
CA LEU A 67 -16.50 0.15 -7.51
C LEU A 67 -16.18 1.58 -7.03
N TRP A 68 -16.60 2.58 -7.80
CA TRP A 68 -16.48 3.98 -7.43
C TRP A 68 -17.20 4.33 -6.12
N ASP A 69 -18.36 3.72 -5.84
CA ASP A 69 -19.08 3.97 -4.60
C ASP A 69 -18.36 3.37 -3.39
N VAL A 70 -17.72 2.21 -3.58
CA VAL A 70 -16.86 1.57 -2.56
C VAL A 70 -15.67 2.47 -2.24
N ILE A 71 -14.98 2.95 -3.28
CA ILE A 71 -13.85 3.88 -3.17
C ILE A 71 -14.27 5.18 -2.49
N SER A 72 -15.38 5.79 -2.95
CA SER A 72 -15.91 7.03 -2.40
C SER A 72 -16.28 6.87 -0.94
N TYR A 73 -16.85 5.72 -0.57
CA TYR A 73 -17.13 5.39 0.81
C TYR A 73 -15.84 5.32 1.64
N MET A 74 -14.82 4.60 1.16
CA MET A 74 -13.54 4.47 1.85
C MET A 74 -12.88 5.83 2.12
N VAL A 75 -12.80 6.69 1.10
CA VAL A 75 -12.20 8.04 1.20
C VAL A 75 -12.99 8.95 2.14
N SER A 76 -14.32 8.93 2.03
CA SER A 76 -15.16 9.94 2.68
C SER A 76 -15.66 9.55 4.07
N ASN A 77 -15.74 8.25 4.38
CA ASN A 77 -16.42 7.76 5.58
C ASN A 77 -15.53 6.97 6.53
N VAL A 78 -14.33 6.54 6.12
CA VAL A 78 -13.43 5.79 7.01
C VAL A 78 -12.57 6.79 7.81
N PRO A 79 -12.82 6.94 9.13
CA PRO A 79 -12.15 7.95 9.94
C PRO A 79 -10.73 7.51 10.31
N LEU A 80 -9.79 8.45 10.39
CA LEU A 80 -8.45 8.16 10.88
C LEU A 80 -8.50 7.65 12.34
N PRO A 81 -7.88 6.51 12.68
CA PRO A 81 -7.89 5.99 14.03
C PRO A 81 -7.18 6.94 15.00
N THR A 82 -7.75 7.11 16.19
CA THR A 82 -7.09 7.87 17.25
C THR A 82 -5.95 7.03 17.86
N PRO A 83 -4.71 7.55 17.92
CA PRO A 83 -3.56 6.84 18.48
C PRO A 83 -3.84 6.19 19.85
N GLY A 84 -3.69 4.86 19.92
CA GLY A 84 -3.81 4.06 21.15
C GLY A 84 -5.21 4.04 21.78
N LYS A 85 -6.27 4.34 21.03
CA LYS A 85 -7.64 4.37 21.56
C LYS A 85 -8.62 3.55 20.73
N ASP A 86 -8.73 3.89 19.45
CA ASP A 86 -9.84 3.43 18.63
C ASP A 86 -9.35 2.43 17.59
N LEU A 87 -10.00 1.27 17.58
CA LEU A 87 -9.91 0.31 16.49
C LEU A 87 -11.00 0.67 15.47
N VAL A 88 -10.58 1.14 14.30
CA VAL A 88 -11.48 1.50 13.21
C VAL A 88 -11.79 0.25 12.38
N LEU A 89 -13.07 -0.08 12.27
CA LEU A 89 -13.57 -1.18 11.46
C LEU A 89 -14.27 -0.62 10.23
N PHE A 90 -13.94 -1.16 9.05
CA PHE A 90 -14.67 -0.91 7.81
C PHE A 90 -14.67 -2.16 6.95
N ALA A 91 -15.64 -2.27 6.04
CA ALA A 91 -15.76 -3.43 5.17
C ALA A 91 -15.60 -3.03 3.71
N ILE A 92 -14.90 -3.89 2.96
CA ILE A 92 -14.88 -3.88 1.49
C ILE A 92 -15.62 -5.15 1.07
N GLU A 93 -16.87 -5.00 0.66
CA GLU A 93 -17.79 -6.11 0.40
C GLU A 93 -17.85 -7.10 1.58
N ASN A 94 -17.36 -8.34 1.41
CA ASN A 94 -17.38 -9.38 2.45
C ASN A 94 -16.11 -9.42 3.31
N CYS A 95 -15.14 -8.54 3.06
CA CYS A 95 -13.89 -8.48 3.83
C CYS A 95 -13.99 -7.38 4.89
N LEU A 96 -13.93 -7.78 6.17
CA LEU A 96 -13.88 -6.85 7.31
C LEU A 96 -12.43 -6.49 7.60
N LEU A 97 -12.12 -5.20 7.51
CA LEU A 97 -10.80 -4.63 7.72
C LEU A 97 -10.77 -3.88 9.06
N SER A 98 -9.67 -4.05 9.78
CA SER A 98 -9.41 -3.39 11.07
C SER A 98 -8.11 -2.62 11.03
N VAL A 99 -8.13 -1.38 11.52
CA VAL A 99 -6.95 -0.53 11.61
C VAL A 99 -6.90 0.18 12.95
N GLU A 100 -5.70 0.21 13.53
CA GLU A 100 -5.39 0.85 14.80
C GLU A 100 -4.15 1.73 14.61
N ALA A 101 -4.14 2.90 15.23
CA ALA A 101 -2.95 3.74 15.28
C ALA A 101 -2.13 3.42 16.54
N PRO A 102 -0.80 3.32 16.43
CA PRO A 102 0.04 3.03 17.59
C PRO A 102 -0.11 4.14 18.64
N PRO A 103 0.05 3.84 19.94
CA PRO A 103 0.09 4.86 20.98
C PRO A 103 1.16 5.91 20.69
N LYS A 104 0.93 7.17 21.11
CA LYS A 104 1.89 8.27 20.87
C LYS A 104 3.27 8.03 21.46
N ASP A 105 3.33 7.29 22.57
CA ASP A 105 4.57 6.93 23.27
C ASP A 105 5.04 5.51 22.91
N GLY A 106 4.35 4.85 21.97
CA GLY A 106 4.69 3.53 21.48
C GLY A 106 5.73 3.60 20.37
N LEU A 107 6.42 2.48 20.13
CA LEU A 107 7.20 2.33 18.91
C LEU A 107 6.24 2.40 17.70
N PRO A 108 6.66 3.02 16.59
CA PRO A 108 5.85 2.98 15.37
C PRO A 108 5.59 1.53 14.99
N HIS A 109 4.39 1.23 14.51
CA HIS A 109 4.13 -0.07 13.91
C HIS A 109 5.11 -0.23 12.74
N VAL A 110 5.98 -1.24 12.82
CA VAL A 110 6.81 -1.65 11.69
C VAL A 110 5.88 -2.46 10.79
N GLU A 111 5.16 -1.78 9.92
CA GLU A 111 4.14 -2.41 9.08
C GLU A 111 4.73 -3.13 7.87
N ILE A 112 5.94 -2.73 7.47
CA ILE A 112 6.70 -3.40 6.42
C ILE A 112 7.83 -4.16 7.09
N SER A 113 7.76 -5.48 7.01
CA SER A 113 8.82 -6.36 7.47
C SER A 113 10.13 -6.04 6.75
N PHE A 114 11.23 -5.91 7.49
CA PHE A 114 12.58 -5.87 6.91
C PHE A 114 13.04 -7.24 6.43
N GLN A 115 12.26 -8.31 6.66
CA GLN A 115 12.62 -9.67 6.27
C GLN A 115 12.97 -9.80 4.78
N PRO A 116 12.21 -9.24 3.80
CA PRO A 116 12.59 -9.34 2.40
C PRO A 116 13.95 -8.68 2.12
N LEU A 117 14.22 -7.52 2.74
CA LEU A 117 15.51 -6.84 2.61
C LEU A 117 16.66 -7.68 3.17
N VAL A 118 16.48 -8.27 4.35
CA VAL A 118 17.48 -9.15 5.01
C VAL A 118 17.67 -10.46 4.24
N GLN A 119 16.61 -11.00 3.62
CA GLN A 119 16.70 -12.20 2.78
C GLN A 119 17.41 -11.95 1.46
N CYS A 120 17.32 -10.72 0.92
CA CYS A 120 17.96 -10.34 -0.33
C CYS A 120 19.42 -9.88 -0.16
N LEU A 121 19.84 -9.55 1.06
CA LEU A 121 21.18 -9.06 1.36
C LEU A 121 21.95 -10.11 2.16
N ASP A 122 23.13 -10.46 1.67
CA ASP A 122 24.16 -11.16 2.43
C ASP A 122 24.64 -10.32 3.63
N VAL A 123 25.15 -11.02 4.65
CA VAL A 123 25.50 -10.43 5.96
C VAL A 123 26.46 -9.25 5.82
N ASP A 124 27.44 -9.33 4.91
CA ASP A 124 28.40 -8.26 4.66
C ASP A 124 27.73 -7.01 4.08
N ASN A 125 26.79 -7.18 3.16
CA ASN A 125 26.05 -6.07 2.56
C ASN A 125 25.04 -5.46 3.53
N LEU A 126 24.44 -6.26 4.41
CA LEU A 126 23.60 -5.77 5.50
C LEU A 126 24.40 -4.89 6.48
N LEU A 127 25.61 -5.33 6.87
CA LEU A 127 26.50 -4.56 7.74
C LEU A 127 26.96 -3.25 7.08
N LYS A 128 27.31 -3.28 5.79
CA LYS A 128 27.65 -2.06 5.01
C LYS A 128 26.46 -1.11 4.95
N LEU A 129 25.26 -1.62 4.71
CA LEU A 129 24.04 -0.83 4.68
C LEU A 129 23.80 -0.16 6.02
N LEU A 130 23.82 -0.92 7.12
CA LEU A 130 23.64 -0.38 8.47
C LEU A 130 24.69 0.69 8.80
N THR A 131 25.96 0.43 8.46
CA THR A 131 27.06 1.38 8.67
C THR A 131 26.86 2.66 7.85
N ALA A 132 26.44 2.53 6.58
CA ALA A 132 26.17 3.66 5.73
C ALA A 132 24.98 4.50 6.24
N VAL A 133 23.94 3.86 6.78
CA VAL A 133 22.79 4.54 7.40
C VAL A 133 23.22 5.31 8.65
N LEU A 134 23.97 4.67 9.56
CA LEU A 134 24.47 5.31 10.79
C LEU A 134 25.42 6.48 10.53
N LEU A 135 26.10 6.48 9.38
CA LEU A 135 26.99 7.56 8.94
C LEU A 135 26.29 8.58 8.03
N GLU A 136 24.96 8.52 7.90
CA GLU A 136 24.14 9.40 7.06
C GLU A 136 24.67 9.51 5.61
N ARG A 137 25.18 8.39 5.07
CA ARG A 137 25.72 8.34 3.70
C ARG A 137 24.57 8.27 2.69
N ARG A 138 24.84 8.77 1.47
CA ARG A 138 23.94 8.58 0.33
C ARG A 138 24.01 7.12 -0.10
N ILE A 139 22.90 6.41 -0.01
CA ILE A 139 22.78 4.98 -0.31
C ILE A 139 21.89 4.81 -1.53
N LEU A 140 22.36 4.04 -2.51
CA LEU A 140 21.56 3.62 -3.66
C LEU A 140 21.30 2.11 -3.52
N LEU A 141 20.03 1.74 -3.46
CA LEU A 141 19.59 0.34 -3.51
C LEU A 141 19.07 0.04 -4.91
N CYS A 142 19.62 -1.01 -5.54
CA CYS A 142 19.20 -1.47 -6.85
C CYS A 142 18.62 -2.88 -6.73
N SER A 143 17.44 -3.09 -7.30
CA SER A 143 16.79 -4.39 -7.39
C SER A 143 16.07 -4.51 -8.73
N ASN A 144 16.03 -5.72 -9.27
CA ASN A 144 15.23 -6.04 -10.46
C ASN A 144 13.76 -6.35 -10.10
N LYS A 145 13.45 -6.48 -8.81
CA LYS A 145 12.11 -6.69 -8.25
C LYS A 145 11.71 -5.54 -7.33
N TYR A 146 10.42 -5.22 -7.29
CA TYR A 146 9.89 -4.31 -6.28
C TYR A 146 9.91 -4.97 -4.91
N LEU A 147 10.19 -4.20 -3.84
CA LEU A 147 10.27 -4.69 -2.46
C LEU A 147 8.99 -5.38 -1.95
N SER A 148 7.89 -5.31 -2.69
CA SER A 148 6.58 -5.88 -2.37
C SER A 148 6.38 -7.33 -2.86
N GLU A 149 7.27 -7.87 -3.69
CA GLU A 149 7.18 -9.26 -4.15
C GLU A 149 8.09 -10.16 -3.31
N PRO A 150 7.58 -11.22 -2.66
CA PRO A 150 8.44 -12.20 -2.02
C PRO A 150 9.35 -12.86 -3.06
N CYS A 151 10.61 -13.09 -2.67
CA CYS A 151 11.61 -13.73 -3.52
C CYS A 151 11.20 -15.16 -3.93
#